data_AF-A0A1V5W8R3-F1
#
_entry.id   AF-A0A1V5W8R3-F1
#
_cell.length_a   1.000
_cell.length_b   1.000
_cell.length_c   1.000
_cell.angle_alpha   90.00
_cell.angle_beta   90.00
_cell.angle_gamma   90.00
#
_symmetry.space_group_name_H-M   'P 1'
#
loop_
_entity.id
_entity.type
_entity.pdbx_description
1 polymer ?
#
loop_
_entity_poly.entity_id
_entity_poly.type
_entity_poly.pdbx_seq_one_letter_code
_entity_poly.pdbx_strand_id
1 'polypeptide(L)'
;MNRVIIKLSIIFTIVLTSLTPLFSQTKGMYVLCYHTFGDKKDPYTLAYSTLKVNLESLKRAGYKFVSFEDVVSGNIEGTKNILVTIDDGNKSVYEAYFSIMKPLGIKPVLGIYPAIIGRVHYALTWEELRRLSAEGCYIASHGYHHMFLSEKYSKEEPESFKKEIYYSKKVLEEKLGRKIEAMVYPFGVYSNIAVAEMKNAGYKYGLCLTQKMAYLPFEDSFAIPRYMITKPNQKGLMAFFAKKAQESHNVSTLEDSKKENSPKAAKKNVDIVSLQNYPQRISKMVANDIIFMPDNKQSEKPKNKKHITKSRSNFKPYIHSAADLKRIKKESKKDVTPSKKISDQELNRKTTRHTFFRELKEKLFDIEKELTAYIHSFIDLAATKTAFVRDRIVSFFS
;
A
#
# COMPACT_ATOMS: atom_id res chain seq x y z
N MET A 1 -34.81 -26.03 50.54
CA MET A 1 -33.61 -26.05 49.67
C MET A 1 -33.91 -26.00 48.17
N ASN A 2 -34.61 -26.97 47.58
CA ASN A 2 -34.63 -27.19 46.11
C ASN A 2 -34.95 -25.95 45.24
N ARG A 3 -35.91 -25.10 45.61
CA ARG A 3 -36.27 -23.90 44.82
C ARG A 3 -35.15 -22.84 44.74
N VAL A 4 -34.25 -22.78 45.72
CA VAL A 4 -33.10 -21.84 45.71
C VAL A 4 -31.98 -22.39 44.82
N ILE A 5 -31.70 -23.70 44.92
CA ILE A 5 -30.71 -24.40 44.09
C ILE A 5 -31.09 -24.32 42.61
N ILE A 6 -32.37 -24.53 42.27
CA ILE A 6 -32.86 -24.40 40.88
C ILE A 6 -32.70 -22.96 40.36
N LYS A 7 -33.03 -21.94 41.16
CA LYS A 7 -32.82 -20.53 40.75
C LYS A 7 -31.34 -20.18 40.57
N LEU A 8 -30.47 -20.63 41.48
CA LEU A 8 -29.01 -20.45 41.36
C LEU A 8 -28.46 -21.18 40.12
N SER A 9 -28.93 -22.39 39.82
CA SER A 9 -28.51 -23.15 38.64
C SER A 9 -28.95 -22.47 37.33
N ILE A 10 -30.16 -21.91 37.27
CA ILE A 10 -30.64 -21.13 36.11
C ILE A 10 -29.82 -19.85 35.95
N ILE A 11 -29.59 -19.10 37.03
CA ILE A 11 -28.75 -17.88 37.00
C ILE A 11 -27.32 -18.22 36.58
N PHE A 12 -26.73 -19.28 37.12
CA PHE A 12 -25.40 -19.75 36.74
C PHE A 12 -25.34 -20.15 35.26
N THR A 13 -26.36 -20.83 34.73
CA THR A 13 -26.45 -21.19 33.31
C THR A 13 -26.56 -19.96 32.41
N ILE A 14 -27.39 -18.97 32.79
CA ILE A 14 -27.54 -17.71 32.06
C ILE A 14 -26.22 -16.94 32.06
N VAL A 15 -25.56 -16.81 33.21
CA VAL A 15 -24.24 -16.16 33.32
C VAL A 15 -23.20 -16.88 32.47
N LEU A 16 -23.15 -18.22 32.52
CA LEU A 16 -22.19 -19.02 31.74
C LEU A 16 -22.42 -18.93 30.23
N THR A 17 -23.68 -18.83 29.77
CA THR A 17 -23.99 -18.57 28.35
C THR A 17 -23.73 -17.13 27.92
N SER A 18 -23.83 -16.15 28.83
CA SER A 18 -23.47 -14.75 28.55
C SER A 18 -21.97 -14.48 28.53
N LEU A 19 -21.15 -15.45 28.99
CA LEU A 19 -19.69 -15.34 29.09
C LEU A 19 -18.92 -16.12 28.02
N THR A 20 -19.55 -16.55 26.92
CA THR A 20 -18.76 -16.78 25.71
C THR A 20 -18.21 -15.43 25.26
N PRO A 21 -16.89 -15.16 25.32
CA PRO A 21 -16.38 -13.99 24.62
C PRO A 21 -16.78 -14.16 23.16
N LEU A 22 -17.38 -13.11 22.59
CA LEU A 22 -17.62 -13.06 21.16
C LEU A 22 -16.22 -13.00 20.52
N PHE A 23 -15.63 -14.17 20.25
CA PHE A 23 -14.36 -14.29 19.57
C PHE A 23 -14.58 -13.71 18.18
N SER A 24 -14.28 -12.41 18.04
CA SER A 24 -14.34 -11.70 16.78
C SER A 24 -13.36 -12.39 15.84
N GLN A 25 -13.89 -13.28 15.00
CA GLN A 25 -13.10 -14.14 14.15
C GLN A 25 -12.23 -13.24 13.27
N THR A 26 -10.90 -13.39 13.36
CA THR A 26 -9.96 -12.49 12.68
C THR A 26 -10.27 -12.43 11.19
N LYS A 27 -10.82 -11.29 10.75
CA LYS A 27 -11.11 -11.01 9.36
C LYS A 27 -9.86 -10.43 8.69
N GLY A 28 -9.48 -10.97 7.53
CA GLY A 28 -8.32 -10.49 6.80
C GLY A 28 -8.26 -10.97 5.36
N MET A 29 -7.41 -10.31 4.58
CA MET A 29 -7.16 -10.60 3.18
C MET A 29 -5.69 -10.40 2.80
N TYR A 30 -5.25 -11.08 1.74
CA TYR A 30 -4.07 -10.65 0.99
C TYR A 30 -4.50 -9.84 -0.23
N VAL A 31 -3.82 -8.72 -0.47
CA VAL A 31 -4.08 -7.87 -1.64
C VAL A 31 -2.98 -8.10 -2.67
N LEU A 32 -3.33 -8.52 -3.87
CA LEU A 32 -2.38 -8.81 -4.95
C LEU A 32 -2.32 -7.64 -5.91
N CYS A 33 -1.12 -7.29 -6.38
CA CYS A 33 -0.88 -6.18 -7.29
C CYS A 33 -0.25 -6.72 -8.58
N TYR A 34 -0.96 -6.56 -9.70
CA TYR A 34 -0.49 -6.84 -11.07
C TYR A 34 -0.40 -5.52 -11.86
N HIS A 35 0.17 -5.50 -13.05
CA HIS A 35 0.28 -4.28 -13.87
C HIS A 35 -0.13 -4.51 -15.34
N THR A 36 0.63 -5.33 -16.07
CA THR A 36 0.43 -5.55 -17.51
C THR A 36 0.38 -7.06 -17.81
N PHE A 37 -0.31 -7.44 -18.88
CA PHE A 37 -0.39 -8.83 -19.33
C PHE A 37 0.10 -9.03 -20.77
N GLY A 38 0.60 -10.23 -21.06
CA GLY A 38 1.18 -10.64 -22.34
C GLY A 38 2.66 -11.07 -22.26
N ASP A 39 3.36 -10.96 -23.39
CA ASP A 39 4.65 -11.66 -23.61
C ASP A 39 5.90 -10.78 -23.51
N LYS A 40 5.76 -9.49 -23.17
CA LYS A 40 6.90 -8.58 -22.97
C LYS A 40 7.87 -9.14 -21.91
N LYS A 41 9.17 -8.98 -22.14
CA LYS A 41 10.23 -9.57 -21.28
C LYS A 41 10.57 -8.74 -20.03
N ASP A 42 9.84 -7.67 -19.76
CA ASP A 42 9.99 -6.90 -18.52
C ASP A 42 9.41 -7.68 -17.30
N PRO A 43 9.78 -7.34 -16.05
CA PRO A 43 9.36 -8.11 -14.88
C PRO A 43 7.89 -7.92 -14.47
N TYR A 44 7.19 -6.89 -14.94
CA TYR A 44 5.83 -6.52 -14.51
C TYR A 44 4.73 -7.00 -15.45
N THR A 45 5.08 -7.30 -16.71
CA THR A 45 4.17 -7.97 -17.65
C THR A 45 4.08 -9.47 -17.33
N LEU A 46 2.91 -10.00 -16.96
CA LEU A 46 2.69 -11.46 -16.79
C LEU A 46 1.97 -12.06 -18.01
N ALA A 47 2.35 -13.27 -18.45
CA ALA A 47 1.59 -13.96 -19.49
C ALA A 47 0.15 -14.25 -19.02
N TYR A 48 -0.84 -14.13 -19.90
CA TYR A 48 -2.25 -14.39 -19.57
C TYR A 48 -2.47 -15.81 -18.99
N SER A 49 -1.76 -16.81 -19.52
CA SER A 49 -1.74 -18.17 -18.97
C SER A 49 -1.22 -18.23 -17.53
N THR A 50 -0.19 -17.44 -17.20
CA THR A 50 0.34 -17.33 -15.83
C THR A 50 -0.66 -16.64 -14.90
N LEU A 51 -1.34 -15.58 -15.36
CA LEU A 51 -2.41 -14.95 -14.59
C LEU A 51 -3.52 -15.97 -14.25
N LYS A 52 -4.02 -16.70 -15.27
CA LYS A 52 -5.06 -17.71 -15.10
C LYS A 52 -4.65 -18.79 -14.09
N VAL A 53 -3.48 -19.41 -14.28
CA VAL A 53 -2.96 -20.44 -13.37
C VAL A 53 -2.82 -19.92 -11.93
N ASN A 54 -2.35 -18.69 -11.75
CA ASN A 54 -2.19 -18.10 -10.43
C ASN A 54 -3.54 -17.92 -9.73
N LEU A 55 -4.53 -17.31 -10.40
CA LEU A 55 -5.86 -17.10 -9.84
C LEU A 55 -6.61 -18.41 -9.58
N GLU A 56 -6.52 -19.39 -10.47
CA GLU A 56 -7.09 -20.74 -10.29
C GLU A 56 -6.39 -21.52 -9.16
N SER A 57 -5.08 -21.31 -8.93
CA SER A 57 -4.36 -21.94 -7.81
C SER A 57 -4.82 -21.39 -6.46
N LEU A 58 -5.07 -20.09 -6.36
CA LEU A 58 -5.61 -19.45 -5.15
C LEU A 58 -7.04 -19.94 -4.86
N LYS A 59 -7.89 -20.01 -5.90
CA LYS A 59 -9.25 -20.56 -5.77
C LYS A 59 -9.24 -22.01 -5.27
N ARG A 60 -8.36 -22.86 -5.84
CA ARG A 60 -8.19 -24.26 -5.41
C ARG A 60 -7.59 -24.40 -4.00
N ALA A 61 -6.80 -23.43 -3.54
CA ALA A 61 -6.34 -23.37 -2.15
C ALA A 61 -7.44 -22.91 -1.16
N GLY A 62 -8.66 -22.64 -1.64
CA GLY A 62 -9.79 -22.23 -0.80
C GLY A 62 -9.79 -20.75 -0.44
N TYR A 63 -9.12 -19.89 -1.22
CA TYR A 63 -9.29 -18.44 -1.09
C TYR A 63 -10.58 -17.98 -1.79
N LYS A 64 -11.38 -17.18 -1.08
CA LYS A 64 -12.47 -16.37 -1.65
C LYS A 64 -11.87 -15.13 -2.31
N PHE A 65 -12.23 -14.85 -3.56
CA PHE A 65 -11.96 -13.55 -4.15
C PHE A 65 -13.00 -12.55 -3.66
N VAL A 66 -12.55 -11.39 -3.18
CA VAL A 66 -13.39 -10.31 -2.65
C VAL A 66 -13.22 -9.07 -3.52
N SER A 67 -14.31 -8.34 -3.70
CA SER A 67 -14.31 -7.02 -4.33
C SER A 67 -13.95 -5.93 -3.32
N PHE A 68 -13.65 -4.72 -3.79
CA PHE A 68 -13.44 -3.58 -2.89
C PHE A 68 -14.70 -3.23 -2.08
N GLU A 69 -15.89 -3.47 -2.65
CA GLU A 69 -17.17 -3.24 -1.99
C GLU A 69 -17.37 -4.23 -0.81
N ASP A 70 -17.03 -5.51 -1.00
CA ASP A 70 -17.04 -6.50 0.10
C ASP A 70 -16.12 -6.07 1.25
N VAL A 71 -14.95 -5.51 0.92
CA VAL A 71 -13.94 -5.03 1.88
C VAL A 71 -14.47 -3.86 2.72
N VAL A 72 -15.04 -2.83 2.09
CA VAL A 72 -15.51 -1.63 2.81
C VAL A 72 -16.83 -1.87 3.54
N SER A 73 -17.68 -2.78 3.05
CA SER A 73 -18.94 -3.17 3.71
C SER A 73 -18.74 -4.23 4.80
N GLY A 74 -17.54 -4.78 4.98
CA GLY A 74 -17.26 -5.81 5.99
C GLY A 74 -17.81 -7.21 5.68
N ASN A 75 -18.23 -7.45 4.42
CA ASN A 75 -18.83 -8.70 3.90
C ASN A 75 -17.78 -9.80 3.64
N ILE A 76 -16.85 -9.92 4.58
CA ILE A 76 -15.67 -10.78 4.54
C ILE A 76 -15.63 -11.62 5.82
N GLU A 77 -15.21 -12.87 5.70
CA GLU A 77 -15.15 -13.86 6.77
C GLU A 77 -13.78 -14.52 6.80
N GLY A 78 -13.25 -14.78 8.00
CA GLY A 78 -11.92 -15.35 8.19
C GLY A 78 -10.79 -14.63 7.43
N THR A 79 -9.71 -15.37 7.19
CA THR A 79 -8.45 -14.84 6.61
C THR A 79 -8.15 -15.32 5.18
N LYS A 80 -8.93 -16.27 4.65
CA LYS A 80 -8.75 -16.83 3.30
C LYS A 80 -9.40 -15.96 2.22
N ASN A 81 -9.05 -14.68 2.17
CA ASN A 81 -9.59 -13.73 1.20
C ASN A 81 -8.50 -13.11 0.33
N ILE A 82 -8.79 -12.90 -0.95
CA ILE A 82 -7.91 -12.24 -1.93
C ILE A 82 -8.62 -11.07 -2.58
N LEU A 83 -8.07 -9.86 -2.41
CA LEU A 83 -8.42 -8.72 -3.25
C LEU A 83 -7.40 -8.62 -4.40
N VAL A 84 -7.87 -8.55 -5.64
CA VAL A 84 -7.00 -8.33 -6.81
C VAL A 84 -6.96 -6.84 -7.14
N THR A 85 -5.77 -6.31 -7.33
CA THR A 85 -5.52 -4.93 -7.76
C THR A 85 -4.62 -4.93 -9.00
N ILE A 86 -4.86 -4.01 -9.92
CA ILE A 86 -4.11 -3.89 -11.17
C ILE A 86 -3.83 -2.42 -11.41
N ASP A 87 -2.55 -2.09 -11.53
CA ASP A 87 -2.09 -0.71 -11.60
C ASP A 87 -1.88 -0.28 -13.07
N ASP A 88 -1.45 0.96 -13.27
CA ASP A 88 -1.18 1.65 -14.55
C ASP A 88 -2.32 1.86 -15.55
N GLY A 89 -3.37 1.02 -15.57
CA GLY A 89 -4.43 1.12 -16.58
C GLY A 89 -3.99 0.73 -17.99
N ASN A 90 -3.14 -0.30 -18.11
CA ASN A 90 -2.71 -0.87 -19.38
C ASN A 90 -3.86 -1.54 -20.16
N LYS A 91 -3.89 -1.43 -21.49
CA LYS A 91 -4.97 -2.04 -22.34
C LYS A 91 -5.11 -3.55 -22.19
N SER A 92 -4.04 -4.27 -21.86
CA SER A 92 -4.07 -5.72 -21.62
C SER A 92 -4.98 -6.14 -20.46
N VAL A 93 -5.31 -5.20 -19.56
CA VAL A 93 -6.27 -5.41 -18.47
C VAL A 93 -7.68 -5.71 -19.00
N TYR A 94 -8.06 -5.17 -20.16
CA TYR A 94 -9.38 -5.41 -20.74
C TYR A 94 -9.58 -6.89 -21.10
N GLU A 95 -8.64 -7.45 -21.87
CA GLU A 95 -8.64 -8.88 -22.23
C GLU A 95 -8.47 -9.78 -21.01
N ALA A 96 -7.55 -9.45 -20.09
CA ALA A 96 -7.37 -10.19 -18.84
C ALA A 96 -8.66 -10.22 -18.00
N TYR A 97 -9.43 -9.12 -18.01
CA TYR A 97 -10.70 -9.07 -17.29
C TYR A 97 -11.74 -9.98 -17.93
N PHE A 98 -12.08 -9.77 -19.20
CA PHE A 98 -13.17 -10.51 -19.84
C PHE A 98 -12.88 -12.01 -20.02
N SER A 99 -11.63 -12.37 -20.33
CA SER A 99 -11.26 -13.76 -20.65
C SER A 99 -10.83 -14.60 -19.43
N ILE A 100 -10.49 -13.97 -18.29
CA ILE A 100 -9.94 -14.69 -17.12
C ILE A 100 -10.62 -14.27 -15.81
N MET A 101 -10.62 -12.99 -15.46
CA MET A 101 -11.10 -12.57 -14.13
C MET A 101 -12.62 -12.62 -13.99
N LYS A 102 -13.37 -12.15 -15.00
CA LYS A 102 -14.84 -12.15 -15.00
C LYS A 102 -15.43 -13.58 -14.90
N PRO A 103 -14.96 -14.59 -15.68
CA PRO A 103 -15.39 -15.99 -15.49
C PRO A 103 -15.09 -16.58 -14.11
N LEU A 104 -14.07 -16.05 -13.40
CA LEU A 104 -13.74 -16.48 -12.04
C LEU A 104 -14.52 -15.72 -10.95
N GLY A 105 -15.36 -14.73 -11.32
CA GLY A 105 -16.11 -13.87 -10.41
C GLY A 105 -15.29 -12.72 -9.79
N ILE A 106 -14.11 -12.42 -10.35
CA ILE A 106 -13.15 -11.49 -9.77
C ILE A 106 -13.43 -10.07 -10.27
N LYS A 107 -13.69 -9.15 -9.33
CA LYS A 107 -13.85 -7.71 -9.55
C LYS A 107 -12.63 -6.95 -9.03
N PRO A 108 -11.60 -6.66 -9.85
CA PRO A 108 -10.38 -6.03 -9.39
C PRO A 108 -10.57 -4.55 -9.05
N VAL A 109 -9.67 -4.02 -8.19
CA VAL A 109 -9.40 -2.58 -8.11
C VAL A 109 -8.43 -2.21 -9.22
N LEU A 110 -8.76 -1.20 -10.01
CA LEU A 110 -7.90 -0.65 -11.06
C LEU A 110 -7.29 0.67 -10.57
N GLY A 111 -5.97 0.71 -10.37
CA GLY A 111 -5.21 1.92 -10.08
C GLY A 111 -4.92 2.69 -11.36
N ILE A 112 -5.61 3.81 -11.58
CA ILE A 112 -5.57 4.56 -12.83
C ILE A 112 -4.90 5.92 -12.65
N TYR A 113 -3.92 6.26 -13.49
CA TYR A 113 -3.42 7.63 -13.64
C TYR A 113 -3.96 8.27 -14.95
N PRO A 114 -4.86 9.27 -14.87
CA PRO A 114 -5.57 9.78 -16.04
C PRO A 114 -4.74 10.41 -17.15
N ALA A 115 -3.46 10.75 -16.93
CA ALA A 115 -2.65 11.44 -17.95
C ALA A 115 -2.52 10.66 -19.27
N ILE A 116 -2.57 9.32 -19.25
CA ILE A 116 -2.39 8.45 -20.42
C ILE A 116 -3.68 7.86 -21.00
N ILE A 117 -4.77 7.83 -20.24
CA ILE A 117 -6.01 7.12 -20.60
C ILE A 117 -6.66 7.80 -21.82
N GLY A 118 -6.91 6.99 -22.86
CA GLY A 118 -7.38 7.46 -24.17
C GLY A 118 -6.40 8.36 -24.94
N ARG A 119 -5.12 8.43 -24.52
CA ARG A 119 -4.09 9.27 -25.15
C ARG A 119 -2.87 8.49 -25.66
N VAL A 120 -2.58 7.32 -25.07
CA VAL A 120 -1.40 6.51 -25.43
C VAL A 120 -1.82 5.09 -25.80
N HIS A 121 -1.27 4.56 -26.89
CA HIS A 121 -1.70 3.30 -27.53
C HIS A 121 -1.65 2.04 -26.64
N TYR A 122 -0.88 2.04 -25.55
CA TYR A 122 -0.78 0.93 -24.60
C TYR A 122 -1.72 1.08 -23.40
N ALA A 123 -2.35 2.24 -23.23
CA ALA A 123 -3.28 2.53 -22.15
C ALA A 123 -4.70 2.12 -22.56
N LEU A 124 -5.56 1.89 -21.57
CA LEU A 124 -7.00 1.82 -21.79
C LEU A 124 -7.53 3.15 -22.37
N THR A 125 -8.58 3.06 -23.17
CA THR A 125 -9.45 4.19 -23.51
C THR A 125 -10.41 4.49 -22.37
N TRP A 126 -11.01 5.69 -22.39
CA TRP A 126 -12.07 6.05 -21.44
C TRP A 126 -13.34 5.21 -21.61
N GLU A 127 -13.57 4.65 -22.80
CA GLU A 127 -14.71 3.77 -23.06
C GLU A 127 -14.48 2.38 -22.46
N GLU A 128 -13.32 1.76 -22.71
CA GLU A 128 -12.92 0.51 -22.08
C GLU A 128 -12.93 0.63 -20.54
N LEU A 129 -12.43 1.75 -20.00
CA LEU A 129 -12.42 1.99 -18.56
C LEU A 129 -13.84 2.16 -17.98
N ARG A 130 -14.75 2.86 -18.68
CA ARG A 130 -16.17 2.91 -18.30
C ARG A 130 -16.82 1.54 -18.36
N ARG A 131 -16.52 0.71 -19.38
CA ARG A 131 -17.05 -0.65 -19.49
C ARG A 131 -16.58 -1.52 -18.33
N LEU A 132 -15.30 -1.48 -17.97
CA LEU A 132 -14.77 -2.18 -16.80
C LEU A 132 -15.44 -1.72 -15.49
N SER A 133 -15.63 -0.41 -15.32
CA SER A 133 -16.34 0.18 -14.16
C SER A 133 -17.80 -0.30 -14.07
N ALA A 134 -18.50 -0.42 -15.20
CA ALA A 134 -19.88 -0.91 -15.28
C ALA A 134 -20.01 -2.42 -15.01
N GLU A 135 -18.97 -3.20 -15.28
CA GLU A 135 -18.87 -4.63 -14.93
C GLU A 135 -18.49 -4.85 -13.45
N GLY A 136 -18.34 -3.78 -12.68
CA GLY A 136 -18.06 -3.81 -11.24
C GLY A 136 -16.59 -3.80 -10.86
N CYS A 137 -15.66 -3.55 -11.80
CA CYS A 137 -14.28 -3.20 -11.42
C CYS A 137 -14.28 -1.87 -10.66
N TYR A 138 -13.66 -1.84 -9.48
CA TYR A 138 -13.56 -0.61 -8.70
C TYR A 138 -12.42 0.25 -9.25
N ILE A 139 -12.63 1.56 -9.42
CA ILE A 139 -11.59 2.46 -9.93
C ILE A 139 -10.99 3.26 -8.77
N ALA A 140 -9.67 3.18 -8.62
CA ALA A 140 -8.87 3.96 -7.68
C ALA A 140 -7.96 4.93 -8.43
N SER A 141 -7.64 6.05 -7.79
CA SER A 141 -6.62 6.98 -8.29
C SER A 141 -5.22 6.35 -8.18
N HIS A 142 -4.31 6.72 -9.08
CA HIS A 142 -2.91 6.27 -9.04
C HIS A 142 -1.93 7.42 -9.35
N GLY A 143 -2.20 8.60 -8.78
CA GLY A 143 -1.59 9.85 -9.24
C GLY A 143 -2.27 10.36 -10.52
N TYR A 144 -1.82 11.49 -11.07
CA TYR A 144 -2.26 11.99 -12.37
C TYR A 144 -1.24 11.63 -13.47
N HIS A 145 0.06 11.87 -13.22
CA HIS A 145 1.17 11.44 -14.08
C HIS A 145 2.00 10.28 -13.48
N HIS A 146 1.56 9.68 -12.36
CA HIS A 146 2.26 8.58 -11.67
C HIS A 146 3.60 9.05 -11.04
N MET A 147 3.55 10.10 -10.22
CA MET A 147 4.72 10.63 -9.50
C MET A 147 4.81 10.13 -8.05
N PHE A 148 6.02 10.04 -7.51
CA PHE A 148 6.26 9.68 -6.10
C PHE A 148 5.68 10.74 -5.14
N LEU A 149 4.69 10.38 -4.32
CA LEU A 149 4.09 11.26 -3.32
C LEU A 149 4.95 11.38 -2.05
N SER A 150 6.18 11.87 -2.21
CA SER A 150 7.14 12.09 -1.12
C SER A 150 7.04 13.49 -0.51
N GLU A 151 7.51 13.63 0.73
CA GLU A 151 7.61 14.94 1.40
C GLU A 151 8.58 15.90 0.69
N LYS A 152 9.59 15.34 0.03
CA LYS A 152 10.49 16.11 -0.82
C LYS A 152 9.73 16.70 -2.02
N TYR A 153 8.97 15.88 -2.74
CA TYR A 153 8.20 16.32 -3.90
C TYR A 153 7.14 17.39 -3.53
N SER A 154 6.49 17.27 -2.37
CA SER A 154 5.53 18.30 -1.90
C SER A 154 6.17 19.66 -1.60
N LYS A 155 7.48 19.71 -1.32
CA LYS A 155 8.21 20.96 -1.02
C LYS A 155 8.79 21.61 -2.26
N GLU A 156 9.27 20.82 -3.22
CA GLU A 156 9.90 21.32 -4.44
C GLU A 156 8.89 21.65 -5.55
N GLU A 157 7.83 20.85 -5.70
CA GLU A 157 6.76 21.09 -6.67
C GLU A 157 5.37 20.92 -6.03
N PRO A 158 4.96 21.81 -5.11
CA PRO A 158 3.69 21.69 -4.36
C PRO A 158 2.45 21.59 -5.27
N GLU A 159 2.41 22.34 -6.37
CA GLU A 159 1.29 22.30 -7.30
C GLU A 159 1.25 21.01 -8.13
N SER A 160 2.41 20.49 -8.57
CA SER A 160 2.49 19.19 -9.23
C SER A 160 2.12 18.05 -8.27
N PHE A 161 2.58 18.10 -7.02
CA PHE A 161 2.20 17.16 -5.96
C PHE A 161 0.69 17.16 -5.72
N LYS A 162 0.06 18.34 -5.56
CA LYS A 162 -1.40 18.45 -5.40
C LYS A 162 -2.15 17.96 -6.64
N LYS A 163 -1.62 18.19 -7.85
CA LYS A 163 -2.22 17.70 -9.10
C LYS A 163 -2.32 16.16 -9.11
N GLU A 164 -1.32 15.44 -8.60
CA GLU A 164 -1.40 13.99 -8.50
C GLU A 164 -2.56 13.49 -7.61
N ILE A 165 -2.88 14.22 -6.54
CA ILE A 165 -3.91 13.84 -5.56
C ILE A 165 -5.30 14.34 -5.99
N TYR A 166 -5.46 15.67 -6.10
CA TYR A 166 -6.75 16.33 -6.29
C TYR A 166 -7.21 16.31 -7.76
N TYR A 167 -6.31 16.62 -8.70
CA TYR A 167 -6.69 16.69 -10.11
C TYR A 167 -6.90 15.30 -10.71
N SER A 168 -6.15 14.28 -10.27
CA SER A 168 -6.44 12.89 -10.63
C SER A 168 -7.84 12.47 -10.18
N LYS A 169 -8.20 12.70 -8.90
CA LYS A 169 -9.54 12.44 -8.36
C LYS A 169 -10.60 13.10 -9.23
N LYS A 170 -10.49 14.42 -9.43
CA LYS A 170 -11.44 15.22 -10.23
C LYS A 170 -11.64 14.64 -11.63
N VAL A 171 -10.57 14.36 -12.38
CA VAL A 171 -10.68 13.85 -13.75
C VAL A 171 -11.31 12.45 -13.79
N LEU A 172 -11.01 11.58 -12.83
CA LEU A 172 -11.65 10.26 -12.73
C LEU A 172 -13.15 10.39 -12.40
N GLU A 173 -13.51 11.21 -11.43
CA GLU A 173 -14.90 11.45 -11.02
C GLU A 173 -15.73 12.06 -12.18
N GLU A 174 -15.19 13.05 -12.89
CA GLU A 174 -15.81 13.66 -14.08
C GLU A 174 -15.98 12.66 -15.25
N LYS A 175 -15.01 11.77 -15.49
CA LYS A 175 -15.06 10.84 -16.63
C LYS A 175 -15.86 9.56 -16.37
N LEU A 176 -16.12 9.24 -15.11
CA LEU A 176 -16.77 7.99 -14.67
C LEU A 176 -18.10 8.21 -13.95
N GLY A 177 -18.45 9.45 -13.57
CA GLY A 177 -19.73 9.78 -12.91
C GLY A 177 -19.90 9.20 -11.51
N ARG A 178 -18.80 8.84 -10.82
CA ARG A 178 -18.82 8.20 -9.49
C ARG A 178 -17.66 8.69 -8.62
N LYS A 179 -17.85 8.70 -7.30
CA LYS A 179 -16.82 9.07 -6.33
C LYS A 179 -15.62 8.11 -6.38
N ILE A 180 -14.41 8.65 -6.20
CA ILE A 180 -13.15 7.92 -6.13
C ILE A 180 -12.59 8.06 -4.70
N GLU A 181 -12.85 7.05 -3.86
CA GLU A 181 -12.52 7.11 -2.42
C GLU A 181 -11.18 6.44 -2.07
N ALA A 182 -10.48 5.84 -3.04
CA ALA A 182 -9.21 5.16 -2.84
C ALA A 182 -8.09 5.69 -3.75
N MET A 183 -6.87 5.77 -3.21
CA MET A 183 -5.62 5.96 -3.94
C MET A 183 -4.78 4.70 -3.83
N VAL A 184 -4.26 4.22 -4.96
CA VAL A 184 -3.10 3.35 -4.99
C VAL A 184 -1.87 4.25 -5.06
N TYR A 185 -0.94 4.17 -4.10
CA TYR A 185 0.24 5.04 -4.17
C TYR A 185 1.15 4.62 -5.34
N PRO A 186 1.56 5.53 -6.24
CA PRO A 186 2.62 5.28 -7.22
C PRO A 186 3.84 4.68 -6.54
N PHE A 187 4.41 3.64 -7.14
CA PHE A 187 5.55 2.87 -6.59
C PHE A 187 5.30 2.23 -5.21
N GLY A 188 4.07 2.29 -4.68
CA GLY A 188 3.64 1.67 -3.42
C GLY A 188 4.15 2.33 -2.14
N VAL A 189 4.76 3.52 -2.21
CA VAL A 189 5.31 4.25 -1.07
C VAL A 189 4.48 5.51 -0.81
N TYR A 190 4.17 5.78 0.46
CA TYR A 190 3.42 6.96 0.89
C TYR A 190 4.25 7.82 1.85
N SER A 191 3.78 9.05 2.10
CA SER A 191 4.34 9.98 3.09
C SER A 191 3.22 10.57 3.94
N ASN A 192 3.55 11.10 5.12
CA ASN A 192 2.57 11.69 6.03
C ASN A 192 1.82 12.88 5.38
N ILE A 193 2.52 13.70 4.58
CA ILE A 193 1.89 14.79 3.82
C ILE A 193 0.96 14.26 2.72
N ALA A 194 1.30 13.17 2.03
CA ALA A 194 0.39 12.55 1.06
C ALA A 194 -0.89 12.03 1.72
N VAL A 195 -0.79 11.43 2.91
CA VAL A 195 -1.95 10.99 3.70
C VAL A 195 -2.81 12.17 4.12
N ALA A 196 -2.20 13.27 4.59
CA ALA A 196 -2.92 14.48 4.99
C ALA A 196 -3.66 15.13 3.80
N GLU A 197 -2.97 15.34 2.68
CA GLU A 197 -3.57 15.91 1.46
C GLU A 197 -4.63 14.97 0.85
N MET A 198 -4.48 13.64 0.97
CA MET A 198 -5.53 12.70 0.57
C MET A 198 -6.79 12.80 1.44
N LYS A 199 -6.65 12.96 2.77
CA LYS A 199 -7.78 13.21 3.67
C LYS A 199 -8.50 14.51 3.32
N ASN A 200 -7.73 15.59 3.10
CA ASN A 200 -8.26 16.88 2.65
C ASN A 200 -8.98 16.78 1.30
N ALA A 201 -8.47 15.95 0.38
CA ALA A 201 -9.10 15.65 -0.91
C ALA A 201 -10.30 14.70 -0.82
N GLY A 202 -10.69 14.20 0.37
CA GLY A 202 -11.82 13.29 0.53
C GLY A 202 -11.60 11.87 0.01
N TYR A 203 -10.35 11.38 0.02
CA TYR A 203 -10.07 9.94 -0.02
C TYR A 203 -10.24 9.34 1.38
N LYS A 204 -10.59 8.05 1.45
CA LYS A 204 -10.67 7.24 2.67
C LYS A 204 -9.61 6.15 2.75
N TYR A 205 -9.16 5.67 1.59
CA TYR A 205 -8.30 4.48 1.50
C TYR A 205 -7.01 4.74 0.71
N GLY A 206 -5.91 4.16 1.18
CA GLY A 206 -4.59 4.23 0.55
C GLY A 206 -3.95 2.84 0.47
N LEU A 207 -3.50 2.41 -0.70
CA LEU A 207 -2.96 1.06 -0.92
C LEU A 207 -1.44 1.10 -1.22
N CYS A 208 -0.63 0.40 -0.41
CA CYS A 208 0.84 0.47 -0.42
C CYS A 208 1.51 -0.91 -0.58
N LEU A 209 2.82 -0.96 -0.89
CA LEU A 209 3.55 -2.21 -1.17
C LEU A 209 4.39 -2.69 0.02
N THR A 210 3.72 -3.09 1.10
CA THR A 210 4.37 -3.53 2.35
C THR A 210 4.33 -5.04 2.60
N GLN A 211 3.69 -5.83 1.73
CA GLN A 211 3.69 -7.31 1.75
C GLN A 211 3.26 -7.93 3.10
N LYS A 212 2.12 -7.49 3.63
CA LYS A 212 1.48 -8.02 4.84
C LYS A 212 0.02 -8.44 4.57
N MET A 213 -0.55 -9.29 5.41
CA MET A 213 -2.01 -9.45 5.45
C MET A 213 -2.65 -8.12 5.86
N ALA A 214 -3.74 -7.77 5.21
CA ALA A 214 -4.59 -6.63 5.56
C ALA A 214 -5.70 -7.14 6.48
N TYR A 215 -5.74 -6.66 7.73
CA TYR A 215 -6.75 -7.06 8.72
C TYR A 215 -7.92 -6.07 8.75
N LEU A 216 -9.12 -6.58 9.00
CA LEU A 216 -10.38 -5.83 9.01
C LEU A 216 -10.89 -5.58 10.43
N PRO A 217 -11.69 -4.51 10.67
CA PRO A 217 -12.17 -3.52 9.69
C PRO A 217 -11.10 -2.50 9.26
N PHE A 218 -11.30 -1.87 8.09
CA PHE A 218 -10.53 -0.70 7.66
C PHE A 218 -11.36 0.57 7.89
N GLU A 219 -11.34 1.11 9.11
CA GLU A 219 -11.74 2.50 9.32
C GLU A 219 -10.64 3.40 8.73
N ASP A 220 -10.97 4.12 7.64
CA ASP A 220 -10.12 5.08 6.93
C ASP A 220 -8.63 4.70 6.85
N SER A 221 -8.34 3.53 6.28
CA SER A 221 -6.99 2.97 6.21
C SER A 221 -6.20 3.48 5.00
N PHE A 222 -5.24 4.38 5.28
CA PHE A 222 -4.32 4.96 4.28
C PHE A 222 -3.09 4.10 3.98
N ALA A 223 -3.01 2.86 4.47
CA ALA A 223 -1.84 1.99 4.33
C ALA A 223 -2.21 0.49 4.16
N ILE A 224 -3.24 0.19 3.37
CA ILE A 224 -3.67 -1.18 3.05
C ILE A 224 -2.51 -1.91 2.32
N PRO A 225 -1.98 -3.02 2.89
CA PRO A 225 -0.79 -3.69 2.40
C PRO A 225 -1.08 -4.55 1.17
N ARG A 226 -0.20 -4.46 0.15
CA ARG A 226 -0.26 -5.26 -1.08
C ARG A 226 1.03 -6.04 -1.35
N TYR A 227 0.89 -7.13 -2.12
CA TYR A 227 1.96 -7.95 -2.68
C TYR A 227 2.10 -7.70 -4.18
N MET A 228 3.22 -7.12 -4.59
CA MET A 228 3.59 -6.99 -6.01
C MET A 228 3.84 -8.36 -6.62
N ILE A 229 3.07 -8.72 -7.65
CA ILE A 229 3.26 -9.92 -8.45
C ILE A 229 4.08 -9.58 -9.70
N THR A 230 5.22 -10.23 -9.86
CA THR A 230 6.17 -10.04 -10.95
C THR A 230 6.55 -11.38 -11.56
N LYS A 231 7.02 -11.40 -12.81
CA LYS A 231 7.55 -12.61 -13.47
C LYS A 231 8.56 -13.38 -12.58
N PRO A 232 9.54 -12.73 -11.91
CA PRO A 232 10.48 -13.42 -11.03
C PRO A 232 9.88 -14.00 -9.74
N ASN A 233 8.99 -13.28 -9.04
CA ASN A 233 8.54 -13.68 -7.70
C ASN A 233 7.23 -14.50 -7.66
N GLN A 234 6.46 -14.52 -8.75
CA GLN A 234 5.07 -15.03 -8.72
C GLN A 234 4.95 -16.48 -8.22
N LYS A 235 5.88 -17.38 -8.60
CA LYS A 235 5.86 -18.79 -8.15
C LYS A 235 6.04 -18.91 -6.64
N GLY A 236 6.97 -18.14 -6.08
CA GLY A 236 7.23 -18.12 -4.64
C GLY A 236 6.05 -17.55 -3.85
N LEU A 237 5.39 -16.51 -4.37
CA LEU A 237 4.19 -15.96 -3.74
C LEU A 237 3.00 -16.92 -3.81
N MET A 238 2.77 -17.61 -4.93
CA MET A 238 1.71 -18.64 -4.99
C MET A 238 1.97 -19.79 -4.01
N ALA A 239 3.22 -20.24 -3.87
CA ALA A 239 3.60 -21.23 -2.86
C ALA A 239 3.39 -20.74 -1.42
N PHE A 240 3.72 -19.46 -1.13
CA PHE A 240 3.45 -18.83 0.16
C PHE A 240 1.96 -18.81 0.48
N PHE A 241 1.10 -18.38 -0.45
CA PHE A 241 -0.35 -18.36 -0.23
C PHE A 241 -0.94 -19.76 -0.06
N ALA A 242 -0.46 -20.76 -0.82
CA ALA A 242 -0.87 -22.15 -0.65
C ALA A 242 -0.53 -22.69 0.76
N LYS A 243 0.69 -22.41 1.25
CA LYS A 243 1.09 -22.75 2.63
C LYS A 243 0.18 -22.07 3.67
N LYS A 244 -0.11 -20.78 3.50
CA LYS A 244 -0.99 -20.03 4.41
C LYS A 244 -2.42 -20.58 4.45
N ALA A 245 -2.94 -21.05 3.33
CA ALA A 245 -4.25 -21.70 3.29
C ALA A 245 -4.29 -23.05 4.03
N GLN A 246 -3.19 -23.81 4.02
CA GLN A 246 -3.04 -25.05 4.79
C GLN A 246 -2.92 -24.76 6.29
N GLU A 247 -2.08 -23.80 6.68
CA GLU A 247 -1.94 -23.36 8.09
C GLU A 247 -3.29 -22.97 8.69
N SER A 248 -4.11 -22.18 7.97
CA SER A 248 -5.45 -21.80 8.41
C SER A 248 -6.43 -22.97 8.52
N HIS A 249 -6.23 -24.06 7.76
CA HIS A 249 -7.06 -25.27 7.89
C HIS A 249 -6.69 -26.09 9.13
N ASN A 250 -5.39 -26.20 9.43
CA ASN A 250 -4.91 -26.91 10.61
C ASN A 250 -5.29 -26.20 11.91
N VAL A 251 -5.45 -24.88 11.90
CA VAL A 251 -6.00 -24.15 13.07
C VAL A 251 -7.47 -24.50 13.30
N SER A 252 -8.31 -24.49 12.24
CA SER A 252 -9.72 -24.90 12.39
C SER A 252 -9.87 -26.33 12.91
N THR A 253 -9.11 -27.30 12.38
CA THR A 253 -9.21 -28.70 12.84
C THR A 253 -8.64 -28.92 14.25
N LEU A 254 -7.67 -28.11 14.69
CA LEU A 254 -7.17 -28.11 16.08
C LEU A 254 -8.12 -27.40 17.07
N GLU A 255 -8.98 -26.51 16.59
CA GLU A 255 -10.05 -25.92 17.40
C GLU A 255 -11.23 -26.91 17.55
N ASP A 256 -11.58 -27.62 16.48
CA ASP A 256 -12.54 -28.73 16.52
C ASP A 256 -12.04 -29.91 17.39
N SER A 257 -10.76 -30.28 17.30
CA SER A 257 -10.19 -31.41 18.06
C SER A 257 -9.89 -31.08 19.53
N LYS A 258 -9.92 -29.80 19.94
CA LYS A 258 -9.63 -29.39 21.33
C LYS A 258 -10.70 -29.76 22.35
N LYS A 259 -11.77 -30.44 21.93
CA LYS A 259 -12.72 -31.08 22.84
C LYS A 259 -12.21 -32.38 23.47
N GLU A 260 -11.14 -33.02 22.95
CA GLU A 260 -10.58 -34.23 23.56
C GLU A 260 -9.04 -34.28 23.53
N ASN A 261 -8.47 -34.35 24.74
CA ASN A 261 -7.11 -34.75 25.11
C ASN A 261 -5.87 -34.01 24.54
N SER A 262 -5.06 -33.51 25.47
CA SER A 262 -3.67 -33.08 25.25
C SER A 262 -2.75 -34.32 25.08
N PRO A 263 -1.66 -34.28 24.29
CA PRO A 263 -0.39 -33.86 24.90
C PRO A 263 0.69 -33.20 24.00
N LYS A 264 1.57 -32.45 24.69
CA LYS A 264 3.02 -32.18 24.49
C LYS A 264 3.61 -31.91 23.10
N ALA A 265 4.40 -30.83 23.05
CA ALA A 265 5.05 -30.28 21.86
C ALA A 265 6.37 -30.97 21.46
N ALA A 266 6.71 -30.86 20.18
CA ALA A 266 8.08 -31.02 19.66
C ALA A 266 8.48 -29.79 18.85
N LYS A 267 9.54 -29.08 19.25
CA LYS A 267 10.11 -27.98 18.47
C LYS A 267 10.97 -28.56 17.33
N LYS A 268 10.62 -28.28 16.08
CA LYS A 268 11.57 -28.36 14.95
C LYS A 268 11.91 -26.95 14.48
N ASN A 269 13.19 -26.61 14.54
CA ASN A 269 13.70 -25.43 13.86
C ASN A 269 13.50 -25.60 12.35
N VAL A 270 13.01 -24.57 11.70
CA VAL A 270 12.93 -24.47 10.23
C VAL A 270 13.63 -23.18 9.87
N ASP A 271 14.66 -23.27 9.03
CA ASP A 271 15.50 -22.13 8.67
C ASP A 271 14.68 -21.01 8.01
N ILE A 272 14.71 -19.84 8.64
CA ILE A 272 14.05 -18.65 8.13
C ILE A 272 14.94 -18.04 7.05
N VAL A 273 14.58 -18.25 5.79
CA VAL A 273 15.16 -17.51 4.66
C VAL A 273 14.89 -16.02 4.88
N SER A 274 15.94 -15.23 5.09
CA SER A 274 15.82 -13.82 5.50
C SER A 274 15.28 -12.93 4.37
N LEU A 275 14.66 -11.82 4.77
CA LEU A 275 14.02 -10.81 3.91
C LEU A 275 14.98 -10.00 3.01
N GLN A 276 16.22 -10.47 2.80
CA GLN A 276 17.33 -9.66 2.33
C GLN A 276 17.43 -9.55 0.78
N ASN A 277 16.52 -10.20 0.06
CA ASN A 277 16.47 -10.21 -1.42
C ASN A 277 15.19 -9.55 -1.99
N TYR A 278 14.83 -8.37 -1.48
CA TYR A 278 13.96 -7.43 -2.19
C TYR A 278 14.82 -6.54 -3.11
N PRO A 279 14.32 -6.03 -4.26
CA PRO A 279 15.17 -5.32 -5.21
C PRO A 279 15.83 -4.07 -4.60
N GLN A 280 17.17 -4.13 -4.45
CA GLN A 280 18.03 -3.07 -3.90
C GLN A 280 17.88 -1.69 -4.59
N ARG A 281 17.15 -1.63 -5.70
CA ARG A 281 16.81 -0.43 -6.46
C ARG A 281 15.88 0.51 -5.69
N ILE A 282 14.86 0.02 -4.97
CA ILE A 282 13.93 0.91 -4.26
C ILE A 282 14.59 1.54 -3.02
N SER A 283 15.37 0.78 -2.26
CA SER A 283 16.21 1.32 -1.17
C SER A 283 17.13 2.45 -1.66
N LYS A 284 17.75 2.31 -2.84
CA LYS A 284 18.58 3.37 -3.45
C LYS A 284 17.78 4.55 -4.04
N MET A 285 16.51 4.37 -4.38
CA MET A 285 15.63 5.44 -4.90
C MET A 285 14.98 6.27 -3.78
N VAL A 286 14.77 5.69 -2.60
CA VAL A 286 14.33 6.44 -1.41
C VAL A 286 15.47 7.30 -0.82
N ALA A 287 16.73 6.94 -1.09
CA ALA A 287 17.90 7.61 -0.53
C ALA A 287 18.48 8.78 -1.37
N ASN A 288 18.10 8.93 -2.64
CA ASN A 288 18.71 9.92 -3.55
C ASN A 288 17.67 10.58 -4.49
N ASP A 289 17.06 11.65 -4.01
CA ASP A 289 16.78 12.91 -4.71
C ASP A 289 17.00 12.99 -6.24
N ILE A 290 15.87 13.11 -6.97
CA ILE A 290 15.63 13.70 -8.32
C ILE A 290 16.66 13.51 -9.45
N ILE A 291 16.20 13.03 -10.62
CA ILE A 291 16.61 13.58 -11.93
C ILE A 291 15.41 13.64 -12.90
N PHE A 292 15.07 14.84 -13.38
CA PHE A 292 14.36 15.06 -14.66
C PHE A 292 15.39 15.17 -15.80
N MET A 293 15.04 14.78 -17.03
CA MET A 293 15.87 15.00 -18.23
C MET A 293 15.05 15.54 -19.42
N PRO A 294 15.48 16.65 -20.06
CA PRO A 294 15.10 17.04 -21.43
C PRO A 294 16.19 16.69 -22.48
N ASP A 295 15.90 16.94 -23.76
CA ASP A 295 16.44 16.17 -24.91
C ASP A 295 17.53 16.89 -25.78
N ASN A 296 18.07 16.16 -26.77
CA ASN A 296 19.34 16.30 -27.50
C ASN A 296 19.44 17.36 -28.62
N LYS A 297 20.69 17.81 -28.91
CA LYS A 297 21.27 17.87 -30.28
C LYS A 297 22.81 17.94 -30.25
N GLN A 298 23.49 17.76 -31.38
CA GLN A 298 24.12 16.46 -31.72
C GLN A 298 25.14 16.59 -32.89
N SER A 299 26.45 16.53 -32.60
CA SER A 299 27.58 16.53 -33.57
C SER A 299 28.91 16.17 -32.83
N GLU A 300 30.02 15.70 -33.41
CA GLU A 300 30.29 15.05 -34.71
C GLU A 300 31.56 14.15 -34.65
N LYS A 301 32.08 13.66 -35.79
CA LYS A 301 33.24 12.73 -35.93
C LYS A 301 33.88 12.87 -37.33
N PRO A 302 35.11 12.34 -37.63
CA PRO A 302 35.77 11.11 -37.11
C PRO A 302 37.27 11.34 -36.75
N LYS A 303 38.23 10.40 -36.59
CA LYS A 303 38.40 8.95 -36.89
C LYS A 303 39.22 8.21 -35.78
N ASN A 304 39.19 6.87 -35.85
CA ASN A 304 40.22 5.88 -35.45
C ASN A 304 40.42 5.35 -34.00
N LYS A 305 40.52 4.00 -33.97
CA LYS A 305 41.07 3.03 -32.97
C LYS A 305 40.27 2.69 -31.68
N LYS A 306 39.56 1.55 -31.78
CA LYS A 306 39.30 0.45 -30.80
C LYS A 306 39.17 0.79 -29.29
N HIS A 307 37.98 0.56 -28.72
CA HIS A 307 37.73 -0.52 -27.74
C HIS A 307 36.21 -0.76 -27.53
N ILE A 308 35.85 -1.87 -26.85
CA ILE A 308 34.50 -2.45 -26.75
C ILE A 308 33.62 -1.70 -25.73
N THR A 309 32.34 -1.41 -26.05
CA THR A 309 31.23 -1.42 -25.06
C THR A 309 29.82 -1.32 -25.69
N LYS A 310 28.82 -1.74 -24.89
CA LYS A 310 27.38 -1.97 -25.13
C LYS A 310 26.64 -0.96 -26.04
N SER A 311 25.81 -1.50 -26.94
CA SER A 311 24.82 -0.76 -27.74
C SER A 311 23.48 -0.58 -27.01
N ARG A 312 22.87 0.62 -27.15
CA ARG A 312 21.46 0.94 -26.84
C ARG A 312 20.76 1.33 -28.15
N SER A 313 19.51 0.91 -28.33
CA SER A 313 18.64 1.40 -29.40
C SER A 313 17.95 2.72 -29.01
N ASN A 314 17.72 3.59 -30.00
CA ASN A 314 17.07 4.90 -29.82
C ASN A 314 15.60 4.87 -30.24
N PHE A 315 14.78 5.67 -29.55
CA PHE A 315 13.46 6.13 -30.00
C PHE A 315 13.39 7.64 -29.70
N LYS A 316 12.71 8.44 -30.53
CA LYS A 316 12.57 9.90 -30.38
C LYS A 316 11.12 10.36 -30.56
N PRO A 317 10.57 11.20 -29.68
CA PRO A 317 9.25 11.83 -29.84
C PRO A 317 9.33 13.23 -30.51
N TYR A 318 8.15 13.80 -30.76
CA TYR A 318 7.87 15.00 -31.57
C TYR A 318 7.90 16.30 -30.73
N ILE A 319 8.32 17.44 -31.29
CA ILE A 319 8.34 18.77 -30.61
C ILE A 319 7.84 19.87 -31.57
N HIS A 320 7.02 20.79 -31.06
CA HIS A 320 6.47 21.95 -31.78
C HIS A 320 7.53 23.03 -32.13
N SER A 321 7.23 23.88 -33.12
CA SER A 321 8.21 24.77 -33.75
C SER A 321 8.54 26.04 -32.96
N ALA A 322 9.69 26.65 -33.26
CA ALA A 322 10.26 27.79 -32.52
C ALA A 322 9.57 29.15 -32.74
N ALA A 323 8.35 29.19 -33.30
CA ALA A 323 7.61 30.43 -33.52
C ALA A 323 7.04 31.02 -32.22
N ASP A 324 6.51 30.17 -31.33
CA ASP A 324 5.72 30.61 -30.17
C ASP A 324 6.56 31.22 -29.04
N LEU A 325 7.82 30.80 -28.90
CA LEU A 325 8.73 31.24 -27.83
C LEU A 325 9.21 32.70 -27.96
N LYS A 326 9.00 33.36 -29.11
CA LYS A 326 9.40 34.76 -29.30
C LYS A 326 8.43 35.76 -28.65
N ARG A 327 7.19 35.36 -28.31
CA ARG A 327 6.17 36.27 -27.77
C ARG A 327 6.33 36.58 -26.28
N ILE A 328 7.01 35.73 -25.51
CA ILE A 328 7.07 35.80 -24.04
C ILE A 328 8.27 36.62 -23.52
N LYS A 329 9.33 36.79 -24.31
CA LYS A 329 10.60 37.40 -23.86
C LYS A 329 10.71 38.94 -23.95
N LYS A 330 9.61 39.67 -24.15
CA LYS A 330 9.65 41.14 -24.33
C LYS A 330 9.31 41.98 -23.07
N GLU A 331 8.88 41.35 -21.97
CA GLU A 331 8.49 42.05 -20.74
C GLU A 331 9.25 41.53 -19.51
N SER A 332 10.54 41.88 -19.39
CA SER A 332 11.28 42.04 -18.12
C SER A 332 12.75 42.34 -18.38
N LYS A 333 13.08 43.63 -18.53
CA LYS A 333 14.44 44.14 -18.37
C LYS A 333 14.42 45.47 -17.65
N LYS A 334 14.99 45.51 -16.44
CA LYS A 334 15.69 46.66 -15.86
C LYS A 334 16.63 46.17 -14.75
N ASP A 335 17.91 46.30 -15.04
CA ASP A 335 19.07 46.60 -14.18
C ASP A 335 19.15 46.10 -12.73
N VAL A 336 20.30 45.47 -12.39
CA VAL A 336 21.34 46.03 -11.49
C VAL A 336 22.58 45.11 -11.49
N THR A 337 23.78 45.71 -11.44
CA THR A 337 25.10 45.03 -11.41
C THR A 337 25.59 44.70 -9.98
N PRO A 338 26.59 43.80 -9.81
CA PRO A 338 26.79 43.07 -8.55
C PRO A 338 27.77 43.74 -7.57
N SER A 339 27.61 43.42 -6.27
CA SER A 339 28.58 43.74 -5.21
C SER A 339 28.84 42.53 -4.30
N LYS A 340 30.11 42.29 -3.97
CA LYS A 340 30.56 41.27 -3.00
C LYS A 340 30.35 41.76 -1.57
N LYS A 341 29.67 40.96 -0.73
CA LYS A 341 30.02 40.81 0.70
C LYS A 341 29.72 39.38 1.17
N ILE A 342 30.77 38.67 1.58
CA ILE A 342 30.68 37.40 2.34
C ILE A 342 31.42 37.63 3.65
N SER A 343 30.66 37.86 4.73
CA SER A 343 31.00 37.49 6.11
C SER A 343 29.72 37.57 6.97
N ASP A 344 29.81 37.14 8.22
CA ASP A 344 28.85 37.35 9.31
C ASP A 344 27.56 36.50 9.31
N GLN A 345 26.88 36.28 8.17
CA GLN A 345 25.64 35.46 8.14
C GLN A 345 25.86 33.95 8.33
N GLU A 346 27.01 33.40 7.96
CA GLU A 346 27.28 31.95 8.12
C GLU A 346 27.68 31.55 9.54
N LEU A 347 28.31 32.46 10.30
CA LEU A 347 28.72 32.18 11.67
C LEU A 347 27.50 32.08 12.60
N ASN A 348 26.53 33.00 12.43
CA ASN A 348 25.30 33.02 13.22
C ASN A 348 24.43 31.77 12.97
N ARG A 349 24.29 31.33 11.71
CA ARG A 349 23.50 30.13 11.34
C ARG A 349 24.00 28.82 11.95
N LYS A 350 25.31 28.67 12.23
CA LYS A 350 25.83 27.48 12.93
C LYS A 350 25.40 27.47 14.39
N THR A 351 25.50 28.60 15.09
CA THR A 351 25.14 28.73 16.50
C THR A 351 23.65 28.47 16.74
N THR A 352 22.76 29.04 15.92
CA THR A 352 21.31 28.82 16.02
C THR A 352 20.89 27.37 15.75
N ARG A 353 21.58 26.67 14.83
CA ARG A 353 21.33 25.23 14.60
C ARG A 353 21.74 24.41 15.81
N HIS A 354 22.88 24.72 16.43
CA HIS A 354 23.42 23.94 17.54
C HIS A 354 22.57 24.07 18.83
N THR A 355 21.97 25.24 19.07
CA THR A 355 21.00 25.44 20.15
C THR A 355 19.68 24.73 19.88
N PHE A 356 19.13 24.85 18.66
CA PHE A 356 17.89 24.15 18.28
C PHE A 356 17.97 22.62 18.44
N PHE A 357 19.06 22.00 18.01
CA PHE A 357 19.24 20.54 18.19
C PHE A 357 19.42 20.13 19.66
N ARG A 358 19.92 21.02 20.53
CA ARG A 358 19.99 20.76 21.97
C ARG A 358 18.60 20.81 22.61
N GLU A 359 17.83 21.86 22.36
CA GLU A 359 16.46 22.00 22.86
C GLU A 359 15.54 20.87 22.38
N LEU A 360 15.69 20.44 21.12
CA LEU A 360 14.95 19.30 20.57
C LEU A 360 15.31 17.99 21.30
N LYS A 361 16.58 17.79 21.66
CA LYS A 361 17.05 16.60 22.37
C LYS A 361 16.58 16.59 23.84
N GLU A 362 16.58 17.75 24.50
CA GLU A 362 16.03 17.92 25.86
C GLU A 362 14.53 17.58 25.87
N LYS A 363 13.74 18.14 24.94
CA LYS A 363 12.31 17.82 24.82
C LYS A 363 12.02 16.34 24.50
N LEU A 364 12.85 15.69 23.68
CA LEU A 364 12.75 14.25 23.42
C LEU A 364 12.99 13.42 24.69
N PHE A 365 13.98 13.81 25.50
CA PHE A 365 14.30 13.13 26.76
C PHE A 365 13.18 13.30 27.81
N ASP A 366 12.56 14.49 27.90
CA ASP A 366 11.41 14.71 28.78
C ASP A 366 10.19 13.85 28.35
N ILE A 367 9.92 13.74 27.05
CA ILE A 367 8.85 12.87 26.52
C ILE A 367 9.13 11.39 26.82
N GLU A 368 10.38 10.92 26.67
CA GLU A 368 10.76 9.55 27.05
C GLU A 368 10.55 9.29 28.55
N LYS A 369 10.84 10.28 29.40
CA LYS A 369 10.63 10.22 30.85
C LYS A 369 9.15 10.19 31.22
N GLU A 370 8.30 11.02 30.61
CA GLU A 370 6.85 10.99 30.81
C GLU A 370 6.23 9.67 30.34
N LEU A 371 6.62 9.17 29.16
CA LEU A 371 6.14 7.89 28.64
C LEU A 371 6.54 6.72 29.57
N THR A 372 7.77 6.76 30.11
CA THR A 372 8.26 5.78 31.07
C THR A 372 7.48 5.83 32.39
N ALA A 373 7.13 7.02 32.88
CA ALA A 373 6.30 7.17 34.08
C ALA A 373 4.86 6.64 33.85
N TYR A 374 4.28 6.90 32.68
CA TYR A 374 2.95 6.39 32.29
C TYR A 374 2.92 4.86 32.20
N ILE A 375 3.97 4.24 31.63
CA ILE A 375 4.10 2.78 31.56
C ILE A 375 4.16 2.16 32.95
N HIS A 376 4.94 2.70 33.89
CA HIS A 376 4.98 2.20 35.27
C HIS A 376 3.63 2.34 35.97
N SER A 377 2.97 3.50 35.86
CA SER A 377 1.63 3.73 36.42
C SER A 377 0.59 2.72 35.87
N PHE A 378 0.66 2.39 34.58
CA PHE A 378 -0.20 1.38 33.98
C PHE A 378 0.07 -0.04 34.51
N ILE A 379 1.35 -0.40 34.71
CA ILE A 379 1.76 -1.68 35.29
C ILE A 379 1.27 -1.80 36.74
N ASP A 380 1.43 -0.75 37.56
CA ASP A 380 0.95 -0.74 38.94
C ASP A 380 -0.58 -0.84 39.03
N LEU A 381 -1.31 -0.14 38.14
CA LEU A 381 -2.77 -0.24 38.06
C LEU A 381 -3.22 -1.65 37.65
N ALA A 382 -2.53 -2.28 36.71
CA ALA A 382 -2.80 -3.65 36.28
C ALA A 382 -2.49 -4.66 37.40
N ALA A 383 -1.37 -4.52 38.11
CA ALA A 383 -1.02 -5.33 39.27
C ALA A 383 -2.07 -5.19 40.38
N THR A 384 -2.47 -3.96 40.72
CA THR A 384 -3.49 -3.67 41.74
C THR A 384 -4.84 -4.31 41.39
N LYS A 385 -5.30 -4.18 40.14
CA LYS A 385 -6.55 -4.83 39.69
C LYS A 385 -6.46 -6.35 39.70
N THR A 386 -5.29 -6.90 39.36
CA THR A 386 -5.06 -8.36 39.38
C THR A 386 -5.08 -8.89 40.81
N ALA A 387 -4.47 -8.19 41.78
CA ALA A 387 -4.54 -8.51 43.20
C ALA A 387 -5.99 -8.45 43.72
N PHE A 388 -6.73 -7.38 43.43
CA PHE A 388 -8.15 -7.25 43.83
C PHE A 388 -9.02 -8.41 43.30
N VAL A 389 -8.84 -8.82 42.04
CA VAL A 389 -9.55 -9.97 41.47
C VAL A 389 -9.13 -11.28 42.14
N ARG A 390 -7.83 -11.49 42.37
CA ARG A 390 -7.30 -12.67 43.06
C ARG A 390 -7.88 -12.80 44.47
N ASP A 391 -7.84 -11.72 45.25
CA ASP A 391 -8.23 -11.75 46.66
C ASP A 391 -9.77 -11.89 46.81
N ARG A 392 -10.57 -11.34 45.88
CA ARG A 392 -12.01 -11.64 45.77
C ARG A 392 -12.31 -13.09 45.38
N ILE A 393 -11.48 -13.71 44.55
CA ILE A 393 -11.62 -15.13 44.20
C ILE A 393 -11.31 -15.98 45.45
N VAL A 394 -10.21 -15.69 46.15
CA VAL A 394 -9.84 -16.41 47.39
C VAL A 394 -10.94 -16.27 48.45
N SER A 395 -11.48 -15.07 48.70
CA SER A 395 -12.55 -14.86 49.67
C SER A 395 -13.94 -15.39 49.25
N PHE A 396 -14.05 -16.02 48.07
CA PHE A 396 -15.27 -16.68 47.59
C PHE A 396 -15.16 -18.21 47.71
N PHE A 397 -13.95 -18.73 47.97
CA PHE A 397 -13.67 -20.16 48.17
C PHE A 397 -13.23 -20.50 49.61
N SER A 398 -13.08 -19.50 50.48
CA SER A 398 -12.95 -19.61 51.94
C SER A 398 -14.27 -19.29 52.65
#